data_AF-A0A7V3WEH4-F1
#
_entry.id   AF-A0A7V3WEH4-F1
#
_cell.length_a   1.000
_cell.length_b   1.000
_cell.length_c   1.000
_cell.angle_alpha   90.00
_cell.angle_beta   90.00
_cell.angle_gamma   90.00
#
_symmetry.space_group_name_H-M   'P 1'
#
loop_
_entity.id
_entity.type
_entity.pdbx_description
1 polymer ?
#
loop_
_entity_poly.entity_id
_entity_poly.type
_entity_poly.pdbx_seq_one_letter_code
_entity_poly.pdbx_strand_id
1 'polypeptide(L)'
;MRLSVDVRVAPTVELALAKQVLLEVADEVGIMQPLVGVSAFDAASVTLRLTGEVVASEREARELHLKERLLERFQEVGITLV
;
A
#
# COMPACT_ATOMS: atom_id res chain seq x y z
N MET A 1 -9.23 -14.53 3.48
CA MET A 1 -8.01 -14.51 4.33
C MET A 1 -7.51 -13.09 4.41
N ARG A 2 -7.05 -12.63 5.57
CA ARG A 2 -6.60 -11.24 5.73
C ARG A 2 -5.19 -11.04 5.16
N LEU A 3 -5.04 -10.01 4.33
CA LEU A 3 -3.77 -9.50 3.84
C LEU A 3 -3.45 -8.18 4.56
N SER A 4 -2.19 -7.96 4.89
CA SER A 4 -1.69 -6.71 5.47
C SER A 4 -0.33 -6.41 4.87
N VAL A 5 -0.16 -5.20 4.34
CA VAL A 5 1.12 -4.73 3.80
C VAL A 5 1.42 -3.37 4.41
N ASP A 6 2.63 -3.25 4.95
CA ASP A 6 3.16 -2.00 5.47
C ASP A 6 4.05 -1.35 4.39
N VAL A 7 3.81 -0.07 4.12
CA VAL A 7 4.49 0.74 3.13
C VAL A 7 5.08 1.94 3.84
N ARG A 8 6.38 2.14 3.69
CA ARG A 8 7.09 3.27 4.29
C ARG A 8 7.35 4.33 3.23
N VAL A 9 6.98 5.56 3.55
CA VAL A 9 7.15 6.72 2.67
C VAL A 9 7.86 7.84 3.43
N ALA A 10 8.51 8.74 2.70
CA ALA A 10 9.15 9.90 3.31
C ALA A 10 8.11 10.80 4.02
N PRO A 11 8.49 11.50 5.11
CA PRO A 11 7.56 12.32 5.90
C PRO A 11 7.07 13.57 5.17
N THR A 12 7.75 13.96 4.10
CA THR A 12 7.39 15.08 3.23
C THR A 12 6.34 14.72 2.18
N VAL A 13 5.98 13.44 2.04
CA VAL A 13 5.00 12.97 1.06
C VAL A 13 3.60 13.43 1.44
N GLU A 14 2.82 13.82 0.44
CA GLU A 14 1.40 14.09 0.60
C GLU A 14 0.65 12.79 0.96
N LEU A 15 0.33 12.62 2.25
CA LEU A 15 -0.28 11.39 2.76
C LEU A 15 -1.64 11.08 2.12
N ALA A 16 -2.38 12.11 1.69
CA ALA A 16 -3.66 11.92 1.00
C ALA A 16 -3.46 11.20 -0.35
N LEU A 17 -2.50 11.68 -1.15
CA LEU A 17 -2.10 11.05 -2.41
C LEU A 17 -1.59 9.63 -2.19
N ALA A 18 -0.71 9.43 -1.20
CA ALA A 18 -0.17 8.09 -0.91
C ALA A 18 -1.26 7.08 -0.51
N LYS A 19 -2.24 7.52 0.29
CA LYS A 19 -3.41 6.69 0.65
C LYS A 19 -4.28 6.38 -0.55
N GLN A 20 -4.51 7.37 -1.42
CA GLN A 20 -5.29 7.18 -2.64
C GLN A 20 -4.63 6.14 -3.54
N VAL A 21 -3.33 6.26 -3.80
CA VAL A 21 -2.56 5.27 -4.58
C VAL A 21 -2.68 3.86 -4.00
N LEU A 22 -2.57 3.73 -2.67
CA LEU A 22 -2.73 2.42 -2.00
C LEU A 22 -4.11 1.81 -2.22
N LEU A 23 -5.17 2.62 -2.19
CA LEU A 23 -6.54 2.15 -2.41
C LEU A 23 -6.78 1.79 -3.87
N GLU A 24 -6.33 2.62 -4.81
CA GLU A 24 -6.45 2.37 -6.25
C GLU A 24 -5.73 1.07 -6.64
N VAL A 25 -4.49 0.89 -6.21
CA VAL A 25 -3.72 -0.32 -6.52
C VAL A 25 -4.31 -1.55 -5.82
N ALA A 26 -4.85 -1.41 -4.61
CA ALA A 26 -5.55 -2.50 -3.94
C ALA A 26 -6.79 -2.97 -4.71
N ASP A 27 -7.57 -2.03 -5.27
CA ASP A 27 -8.72 -2.32 -6.12
C ASP A 27 -8.27 -2.99 -7.43
N GLU A 28 -7.24 -2.48 -8.11
CA GLU A 28 -6.66 -3.08 -9.33
C GLU A 28 -6.22 -4.53 -9.11
N VAL A 29 -5.62 -4.83 -7.95
CA VAL A 29 -5.12 -6.17 -7.61
C VAL A 29 -6.22 -7.05 -7.03
N GLY A 30 -7.46 -6.55 -6.84
CA GLY A 30 -8.59 -7.34 -6.38
C GLY A 30 -8.56 -7.65 -4.88
N ILE A 31 -8.03 -6.75 -4.07
CA ILE A 31 -8.14 -6.82 -2.61
C ILE A 31 -9.52 -6.33 -2.20
N MET A 32 -10.27 -7.19 -1.51
CA MET A 32 -11.61 -6.85 -1.04
C MET A 32 -11.53 -6.04 0.26
N GLN A 33 -12.44 -5.07 0.41
CA GLN A 33 -12.55 -4.22 1.59
C GLN A 33 -11.22 -3.57 2.02
N PRO A 34 -10.49 -2.90 1.10
CA PRO A 34 -9.21 -2.31 1.43
C PRO A 34 -9.38 -1.14 2.42
N LEU A 35 -8.54 -1.14 3.45
CA LEU A 35 -8.44 -0.08 4.45
C LEU A 35 -7.00 0.38 4.53
N VAL A 36 -6.78 1.69 4.47
CA VAL A 36 -5.46 2.30 4.60
C VAL A 36 -5.42 3.21 5.82
N GLY A 37 -4.48 2.94 6.73
CA GLY A 37 -4.23 3.75 7.92
C GLY A 37 -2.75 4.12 8.04
N VAL A 38 -2.45 5.08 8.91
CA VAL A 38 -1.08 5.32 9.37
C VAL A 38 -0.83 4.34 10.53
N SER A 39 0.15 3.46 10.41
CA SER A 39 0.51 2.49 11.45
C SER A 39 1.64 2.97 12.35
N ALA A 40 2.55 3.78 11.82
CA ALA A 40 3.64 4.41 12.56
C ALA A 40 4.06 5.73 11.91
N PHE A 41 4.60 6.63 12.73
CA PHE A 41 5.17 7.90 12.31
C PHE A 41 6.46 8.12 13.09
N ASP A 42 7.57 8.31 12.39
CA ASP A 42 8.86 8.68 12.98
C ASP A 42 9.49 9.87 12.23
N ALA A 43 10.65 10.32 12.70
CA ALA A 43 11.32 11.49 12.13
C ALA A 43 11.83 11.27 10.69
N ALA A 44 12.01 10.02 10.26
CA ALA A 44 12.56 9.65 8.97
C ALA A 44 11.51 9.13 7.98
N SER A 45 10.37 8.65 8.46
CA SER A 45 9.35 7.99 7.63
C SER A 45 7.95 7.99 8.24
N VAL A 46 6.97 7.80 7.36
CA VAL A 46 5.59 7.45 7.73
C VAL A 46 5.30 6.05 7.22
N THR A 47 4.85 5.18 8.11
CA THR A 47 4.39 3.84 7.72
C THR A 47 2.88 3.87 7.51
N LEU A 48 2.46 3.62 6.28
CA LEU A 48 1.08 3.36 5.90
C LEU A 48 0.82 1.86 5.90
N ARG A 49 -0.29 1.44 6.49
CA ARG A 49 -0.73 0.04 6.47
C ARG A 49 -1.96 -0.10 5.60
N LEU A 50 -1.85 -0.89 4.55
CA LEU A 50 -2.98 -1.40 3.78
C LEU A 50 -3.40 -2.75 4.37
N THR A 51 -4.67 -2.90 4.72
CA THR A 51 -5.26 -4.20 5.05
C THR A 51 -6.47 -4.48 4.18
N GLY A 52 -6.73 -5.74 3.89
CA GLY A 52 -7.94 -6.17 3.19
C GLY A 52 -8.07 -7.68 3.18
N GLU A 53 -9.02 -8.17 2.40
CA GLU A 53 -9.31 -9.60 2.25
C GLU A 53 -8.96 -10.10 0.85
N VAL A 54 -8.37 -11.29 0.80
CA VAL A 54 -8.06 -12.01 -0.44
C VAL A 54 -8.46 -13.47 -0.33
N VAL A 55 -8.66 -14.12 -1.47
CA VAL A 55 -8.86 -15.59 -1.53
C VAL A 55 -7.60 -16.28 -1.02
N ALA A 56 -7.74 -17.26 -0.14
CA ALA A 56 -6.60 -17.88 0.55
C ALA A 56 -5.60 -18.52 -0.43
N SER A 57 -6.09 -19.15 -1.50
CA SER A 57 -5.25 -19.77 -2.55
C SER A 57 -4.46 -18.76 -3.38
N GLU A 58 -4.86 -17.49 -3.40
CA GLU A 58 -4.22 -16.44 -4.20
C GLU A 58 -3.36 -15.49 -3.36
N ARG A 59 -3.32 -15.66 -2.04
CA ARG A 59 -2.80 -14.65 -1.12
C ARG A 59 -1.37 -14.22 -1.44
N GLU A 60 -0.48 -15.17 -1.74
CA GLU A 60 0.91 -14.87 -2.09
C GLU A 60 1.03 -14.17 -3.45
N ALA A 61 0.29 -14.63 -4.45
CA ALA A 61 0.27 -14.03 -5.79
C ALA A 61 -0.27 -12.59 -5.75
N ARG A 62 -1.34 -12.35 -4.96
CA ARG A 62 -1.92 -11.02 -4.76
C ARG A 62 -0.98 -10.11 -3.99
N GLU A 63 -0.29 -10.62 -2.98
CA GLU A 63 0.70 -9.84 -2.23
C GLU A 63 1.89 -9.41 -3.11
N LEU A 64 2.40 -10.32 -3.95
CA LEU A 64 3.48 -10.01 -4.89
C LEU A 64 3.03 -8.96 -5.92
N HIS A 65 1.89 -9.21 -6.57
CA HIS A 65 1.35 -8.30 -7.58
C HIS A 65 1.05 -6.92 -7.00
N LEU A 66 0.53 -6.85 -5.76
CA LEU A 66 0.35 -5.59 -5.05
C LEU A 66 1.67 -4.83 -4.88
N LYS A 67 2.74 -5.50 -4.43
CA LYS A 67 4.04 -4.85 -4.21
C LYS A 67 4.62 -4.29 -5.52
N GLU A 68 4.53 -5.04 -6.60
CA GLU A 68 5.00 -4.62 -7.93
C GLU A 68 4.25 -3.37 -8.40
N ARG A 69 2.91 -3.40 -8.36
CA ARG A 69 2.07 -2.29 -8.80
C ARG A 69 2.22 -1.05 -7.93
N LEU A 70 2.41 -1.22 -6.61
CA LEU A 70 2.68 -0.11 -5.71
C LEU A 70 4.03 0.54 -6.04
N LEU A 71 5.07 -0.25 -6.27
CA LEU A 71 6.39 0.27 -6.64
C LEU A 71 6.31 1.13 -7.91
N GLU A 72 5.62 0.64 -8.95
CA GLU A 72 5.40 1.36 -10.19
C GLU A 72 4.61 2.66 -9.96
N ARG A 73 3.42 2.56 -9.34
CA ARG A 73 2.52 3.72 -9.19
C ARG A 73 3.12 4.80 -8.29
N PHE A 74 3.83 4.43 -7.23
CA PHE A 74 4.51 5.40 -6.36
C PHE A 74 5.62 6.15 -7.11
N GLN A 75 6.37 5.48 -7.98
CA GLN A 75 7.36 6.15 -8.83
C GLN A 75 6.72 7.11 -9.83
N GLU A 76 5.62 6.70 -10.47
CA GLU A 76 4.87 7.54 -11.44
C GLU A 76 4.39 8.86 -10.82
N VAL A 77 3.98 8.84 -9.55
CA VAL A 77 3.48 10.02 -8.84
C VAL A 77 4.54 10.74 -8.00
N GLY A 78 5.81 10.33 -8.09
CA GLY A 78 6.93 10.97 -7.41
C GLY A 78 7.02 10.73 -5.90
N ILE A 79 6.39 9.67 -5.39
CA ILE A 79 6.48 9.26 -3.98
C ILE A 79 7.69 8.34 -3.79
N THR A 80 8.58 8.75 -2.88
CA THR A 80 9.77 7.96 -2.53
C THR A 80 9.45 6.99 -1.39
N LEU A 81 9.70 5.70 -1.64
CA LEU A 81 9.67 4.63 -0.64
C LEU A 81 10.98 4.63 0.17
N VAL A 82 10.92 4.31 1.46
CA VAL A 82 12.07 4.33 2.41
C VAL A 82 12.19 3.06 3.24
#